data_AF-A0A7Z0SD03-F1
#
_entry.id   AF-A0A7Z0SD03-F1
#
_cell.length_a   1.000
_cell.length_b   1.000
_cell.length_c   1.000
_cell.angle_alpha   90.00
_cell.angle_beta   90.00
_cell.angle_gamma   90.00
#
_symmetry.space_group_name_H-M   'P 1'
#
loop_
_entity.id
_entity.type
_entity.pdbx_description
1 polymer ?
#
loop_
_entity_poly.entity_id
_entity_poly.type
_entity_poly.pdbx_seq_one_letter_code
_entity_poly.pdbx_strand_id
1 'polypeptide(L)'
;MKTAKTLLSIVIPSHDEAEGIQHSIEEIEKVAKKCPINYEIIVVDDGSKDKTYEKVIALVNKGNHAIKAIKLSRNFGKEAAY
;
A
#
# COMPACT_ATOMS: atom_id res chain seq x y z
N MET A 1 -12.17 6.00 29.99
CA MET A 1 -11.03 6.49 29.17
C MET A 1 -11.29 6.10 27.73
N LYS A 2 -11.42 7.07 26.80
CA LYS A 2 -11.41 6.77 25.35
C LYS A 2 -9.96 6.53 24.97
N THR A 3 -9.55 5.28 24.82
CA THR A 3 -8.31 4.97 24.11
C THR A 3 -8.49 5.49 22.69
N ALA A 4 -7.76 6.53 22.31
CA ALA A 4 -7.65 6.89 20.91
C ALA A 4 -7.17 5.64 20.18
N LYS A 5 -7.97 5.15 19.22
CA LYS A 5 -7.65 3.97 18.44
C LYS A 5 -6.47 4.34 17.55
N THR A 6 -5.24 4.14 18.02
CA THR A 6 -4.03 4.46 17.25
C THR A 6 -4.06 3.65 15.96
N LEU A 7 -3.89 4.36 14.84
CA LEU A 7 -3.83 3.80 13.49
C LEU A 7 -2.38 3.92 13.00
N LEU A 8 -1.81 2.82 12.52
CA LEU A 8 -0.52 2.80 11.82
C LEU A 8 -0.77 2.85 10.32
N SER A 9 -0.38 3.95 9.68
CA SER A 9 -0.41 4.06 8.21
C SER A 9 0.94 3.67 7.63
N ILE A 10 0.97 2.63 6.81
CA ILE A 10 2.16 2.13 6.12
C ILE A 10 2.07 2.59 4.67
N VAL A 11 2.92 3.55 4.29
CA VAL A 11 2.93 4.12 2.93
C VAL A 11 4.01 3.45 2.10
N ILE A 12 3.63 2.94 0.94
CA ILE A 12 4.50 2.23 0.00
C ILE A 12 4.48 2.99 -1.34
N PRO A 13 5.48 3.84 -1.62
CA PRO A 13 5.66 4.36 -2.97
C PRO A 13 6.15 3.24 -3.89
N SER A 14 5.57 3.15 -5.09
CA SER A 14 5.88 2.11 -6.06
C SER A 14 6.00 2.69 -7.47
N HIS A 15 7.00 2.26 -8.23
CA HIS A 15 7.18 2.59 -9.64
C HIS A 15 7.80 1.39 -10.36
N ASP A 16 7.06 0.80 -11.30
CA ASP A 16 7.50 -0.38 -12.07
C ASP A 16 7.92 -1.59 -11.22
N GLU A 17 7.13 -1.89 -10.18
CA GLU A 17 7.34 -2.95 -9.17
C GLU A 17 6.33 -4.11 -9.29
N ALA A 18 5.82 -4.41 -10.49
CA ALA A 18 4.76 -5.40 -10.66
C ALA A 18 5.15 -6.78 -10.10
N GLU A 19 6.42 -7.17 -10.19
CA GLU A 19 6.88 -8.47 -9.70
C GLU A 19 6.95 -8.54 -8.17
N GLY A 20 7.31 -7.44 -7.50
CA GLY A 20 7.55 -7.40 -6.06
C GLY A 20 6.36 -6.95 -5.21
N ILE A 21 5.49 -6.07 -5.75
CA ILE A 21 4.51 -5.33 -4.93
C ILE A 21 3.56 -6.23 -4.14
N GLN A 22 3.13 -7.36 -4.73
CA GLN A 22 2.26 -8.30 -4.04
C GLN A 22 2.96 -8.95 -2.84
N HIS A 23 4.22 -9.39 -3.03
CA HIS A 23 4.98 -10.03 -1.97
C HIS A 23 5.25 -9.06 -0.81
N SER A 24 5.61 -7.81 -1.12
CA SER A 24 5.81 -6.77 -0.11
C SER A 24 4.57 -6.54 0.74
N ILE A 25 3.40 -6.43 0.12
CA ILE A 25 2.12 -6.26 0.84
C ILE A 25 1.84 -7.48 1.72
N GLU A 26 2.02 -8.70 1.21
CA GLU A 26 1.78 -9.93 1.96
C GLU A 26 2.68 -10.04 3.21
N GLU A 27 3.97 -9.71 3.10
CA GLU A 27 4.90 -9.73 4.24
C GLU A 27 4.57 -8.65 5.27
N ILE A 28 4.23 -7.43 4.82
CA ILE A 28 3.79 -6.35 5.71
C ILE A 28 2.54 -6.77 6.48
N GLU A 29 1.55 -7.34 5.79
CA GLU A 29 0.32 -7.83 6.44
C GLU A 29 0.60 -8.95 7.45
N LYS A 30 1.50 -9.89 7.13
CA LYS A 30 1.89 -10.98 8.05
C LYS A 30 2.45 -10.44 9.36
N VAL A 31 3.19 -9.33 9.33
CA VAL A 31 3.74 -8.69 10.53
C VAL A 31 2.68 -7.82 11.22
N ALA A 32 1.98 -6.97 10.47
CA ALA A 32 1.00 -6.03 11.01
C ALA A 32 -0.16 -6.74 11.74
N LYS A 33 -0.62 -7.90 11.24
CA LYS A 33 -1.67 -8.72 11.88
C LYS A 33 -1.26 -9.27 13.25
N LYS A 34 0.04 -9.33 13.58
CA LYS A 34 0.54 -9.78 14.90
C LYS A 34 0.56 -8.65 15.93
N CYS A 35 0.42 -7.41 15.49
CA CYS A 35 0.43 -6.24 16.36
C CYS A 35 -1.01 -5.89 16.78
N PRO A 36 -1.28 -5.61 18.07
CA PRO A 36 -2.60 -5.18 18.53
C PRO A 36 -2.86 -3.69 18.20
N ILE A 37 -2.68 -3.32 16.93
CA ILE A 37 -2.87 -1.97 16.40
C ILE A 37 -3.69 -2.05 15.11
N ASN A 38 -4.51 -1.05 14.84
CA ASN A 38 -5.17 -0.97 13.54
C ASN A 38 -4.14 -0.46 12.55
N TYR A 39 -4.16 -0.98 11.33
CA TYR A 39 -3.24 -0.55 10.29
C TYR A 39 -3.97 -0.35 8.96
N GLU A 40 -3.35 0.45 8.11
CA GLU A 40 -3.66 0.54 6.68
C GLU A 40 -2.36 0.51 5.89
N ILE A 41 -2.44 -0.01 4.67
CA ILE A 41 -1.36 -0.05 3.70
C ILE A 41 -1.79 0.83 2.53
N ILE A 42 -1.10 1.95 2.33
CA ILE A 42 -1.38 2.90 1.26
C ILE A 42 -0.28 2.73 0.22
N VAL A 43 -0.63 2.16 -0.93
CA VAL A 43 0.30 2.08 -2.07
C VAL A 43 0.11 3.29 -2.95
N VAL A 44 1.19 4.03 -3.18
CA VAL A 44 1.23 5.21 -4.04
C VAL A 44 1.99 4.85 -5.31
N ASP A 45 1.25 4.58 -6.38
CA ASP A 45 1.79 4.34 -7.71
C ASP A 45 2.26 5.66 -8.33
N ASP A 46 3.58 5.82 -8.46
CA ASP A 46 4.24 7.01 -9.02
C ASP A 46 4.34 6.91 -10.55
N GLY A 47 3.20 6.69 -11.20
CA GLY A 47 3.11 6.64 -12.66
C GLY A 47 3.83 5.44 -13.29
N SER A 48 3.63 4.24 -12.73
CA SER A 48 4.17 3.01 -13.33
C SER A 48 3.64 2.79 -14.75
N LYS A 49 4.49 2.22 -15.60
CA LYS A 49 4.17 1.82 -16.97
C LYS A 49 3.91 0.31 -17.08
N ASP A 50 4.33 -0.45 -16.08
CA ASP A 50 4.04 -1.88 -15.96
C ASP A 50 2.68 -2.14 -15.28
N LYS A 51 2.49 -3.36 -14.76
CA LYS A 51 1.24 -3.82 -14.13
C LYS A 51 1.17 -3.55 -12.62
N THR A 52 2.02 -2.67 -12.07
CA THR A 52 2.10 -2.43 -10.62
C THR A 52 0.74 -2.04 -10.03
N TYR A 53 0.14 -1.00 -10.58
CA TYR A 53 -1.14 -0.48 -10.08
C TYR A 53 -2.28 -1.51 -10.23
N GLU A 54 -2.35 -2.22 -11.35
CA GLU A 54 -3.36 -3.26 -11.60
C GLU A 54 -3.28 -4.37 -10.56
N LYS A 55 -2.07 -4.78 -10.17
CA LYS A 55 -1.87 -5.79 -9.13
C LYS A 55 -2.33 -5.31 -7.77
N VAL A 56 -2.06 -4.05 -7.41
CA VAL A 56 -2.55 -3.46 -6.15
C VAL A 56 -4.07 -3.40 -6.13
N ILE A 57 -4.70 -2.92 -7.21
CA ILE A 57 -6.17 -2.88 -7.32
C ILE A 57 -6.79 -4.27 -7.23
N ALA A 58 -6.16 -5.28 -7.82
CA ALA A 58 -6.62 -6.67 -7.69
C ALA A 58 -6.61 -7.15 -6.22
N LEU A 59 -5.63 -6.71 -5.41
CA LEU A 59 -5.57 -7.03 -3.98
C LEU A 59 -6.65 -6.29 -3.18
N VAL A 60 -6.92 -5.01 -3.50
CA VAL A 60 -8.02 -4.25 -2.89
C VAL A 60 -9.37 -4.93 -3.17
N ASN A 61 -9.61 -5.35 -4.41
CA ASN A 61 -10.87 -5.98 -4.83
C ASN A 61 -11.09 -7.39 -4.27
N LYS A 62 -10.04 -8.05 -3.76
CA LYS A 62 -10.16 -9.35 -3.06
C LYS A 62 -10.76 -9.22 -1.64
N GLY A 63 -11.19 -8.02 -1.24
CA GLY A 63 -11.83 -7.77 0.05
C GLY A 63 -10.87 -7.39 1.16
N ASN A 64 -9.63 -7.01 0.82
CA ASN A 64 -8.68 -6.52 1.81
C ASN A 64 -8.88 -5.02 2.07
N HIS A 65 -9.75 -4.70 3.03
CA HIS A 65 -10.11 -3.31 3.35
C HIS A 65 -8.97 -2.52 4.00
N ALA A 66 -7.87 -3.18 4.40
CA ALA A 66 -6.69 -2.51 4.93
C ALA A 66 -5.80 -1.92 3.81
N ILE A 67 -5.98 -2.33 2.55
CA ILE A 67 -5.19 -1.84 1.42
C ILE A 67 -5.91 -0.68 0.72
N LYS A 68 -5.18 0.40 0.47
CA LYS A 68 -5.58 1.55 -0.33
C LYS A 68 -4.60 1.72 -1.48
N ALA A 69 -5.10 2.10 -2.65
CA ALA A 69 -4.30 2.37 -3.83
C ALA A 69 -4.51 3.83 -4.26
N ILE A 70 -3.41 4.54 -4.48
CA ILE A 70 -3.38 5.89 -5.04
C ILE A 70 -2.52 5.84 -6.29
N LYS A 71 -2.99 6.43 -7.40
CA LYS A 71 -2.20 6.57 -8.63
C LYS A 71 -1.94 8.03 -8.92
N LEU A 72 -0.67 8.41 -9.03
CA LEU A 72 -0.27 9.74 -9.46
C LEU A 72 -0.44 9.87 -10.97
N SER A 73 -0.81 11.07 -11.43
CA SER A 73 -1.14 11.33 -12.84
C SER A 73 0.07 11.24 -13.79
N ARG A 74 1.28 11.31 -13.23
CA ARG A 74 2.58 11.18 -13.91
C ARG A 74 3.63 10.80 -12.86
N ASN A 75 4.80 10.33 -13.30
CA ASN A 75 5.93 10.10 -12.40
C ASN A 75 6.47 11.45 -11.91
N PHE A 76 6.41 11.70 -10.60
CA PHE A 76 6.91 12.91 -9.95
C PHE A 76 8.28 12.70 -9.28
N GLY A 77 8.81 11.48 -9.28
CA GLY A 77 10.04 11.10 -8.61
C GLY A 77 9.82 10.81 -7.13
N LYS A 78 10.76 10.06 -6.53
CA LYS A 78 10.61 9.48 -5.17
C LYS A 78 10.19 10.49 -4.09
N GLU A 79 10.67 11.73 -4.13
CA GLU A 79 10.36 12.74 -3.12
C GLU A 79 8.90 13.24 -3.15
N ALA A 80 8.17 13.04 -4.25
CA ALA A 80 6.76 13.41 -4.35
C ALA A 80 5.81 12.25 -3.99
N ALA A 81 6.34 11.02 -3.93
CA ALA A 81 5.59 9.83 -3.55
C ALA A 81 5.71 9.48 -2.06
N TYR A 82 6.66 10.11 -1.33
CA TYR A 82 6.88 10.00 0.11
C TYR A 82 6.25 11.15 0.90
#